data_AF-A0A0A8ZNW2-F1
#
_entry.id   AF-A0A0A8ZNW2-F1
#
_cell.length_a   1.000
_cell.length_b   1.000
_cell.length_c   1.000
_cell.angle_alpha   90.00
_cell.angle_beta   90.00
_cell.angle_gamma   90.00
#
_symmetry.space_group_name_H-M   'P 1'
#
loop_
_entity.id
_entity.type
_entity.pdbx_description
1 polymer ?
#
loop_
_entity_poly.entity_id
_entity_poly.type
_entity_poly.pdbx_seq_one_letter_code
_entity_poly.pdbx_strand_id
1 'polypeptide(L)' 'MATYLADKVVVFEGKPSVDCTANAPEPLGSGMNRFLSHLDVTFRTDPTTYRPRINKLGSTKDSEQKAAGCHYYLDN' A
#
# COMPACT_ATOMS: atom_id res chain seq x y z
N MET A 1 -1.96 4.68 -10.79
CA MET A 1 -2.91 5.78 -11.10
C MET A 1 -3.15 6.66 -9.90
N ALA A 2 -3.57 6.14 -8.75
CA ALA A 2 -3.66 6.94 -7.51
C ALA A 2 -2.32 7.61 -7.14
N THR A 3 -1.21 6.89 -7.31
CA THR A 3 0.14 7.37 -7.04
C THR A 3 0.67 8.44 -7.99
N TYR A 4 0.03 8.63 -9.15
CA TYR A 4 0.44 9.63 -10.14
C TYR A 4 -0.24 10.99 -9.94
N LEU A 5 -1.38 11.01 -9.24
CA LEU A 5 -2.25 12.19 -9.16
C LEU A 5 -2.30 12.83 -7.77
N ALA A 6 -1.85 12.12 -6.73
CA ALA A 6 -2.07 12.52 -5.35
C ALA A 6 -0.76 12.72 -4.59
N ASP A 7 -0.61 13.90 -3.97
CA ASP A 7 0.48 14.18 -3.01
C ASP A 7 0.17 13.65 -1.61
N LYS A 8 -1.12 13.68 -1.24
CA LYS A 8 -1.65 13.19 0.04
C LYS A 8 -2.87 12.31 -0.17
N VAL A 9 -3.07 11.37 0.74
CA VAL A 9 -4.18 10.42 0.73
C VAL A 9 -4.88 10.38 2.08
N VAL A 10 -6.19 10.14 2.06
CA VAL A 10 -7.00 9.86 3.25
C VAL A 10 -7.35 8.39 3.21
N VAL A 11 -6.90 7.64 4.21
CA VAL A 11 -7.20 6.21 4.35
C VAL A 11 -8.46 6.05 5.20
N PHE A 12 -9.43 5.31 4.70
CA PHE A 12 -10.62 4.93 5.45
C PHE A 12 -10.44 3.54 6.06
N GLU A 13 -10.86 3.40 7.32
CA GLU A 13 -10.78 2.16 8.09
C GLU A 13 -12.10 1.86 8.78
N GLY A 14 -12.37 0.59 9.05
CA GLY A 14 -13.57 0.15 9.73
C GLY A 14 -14.17 -1.10 9.10
N LYS A 15 -15.34 -1.50 9.62
CA LYS A 15 -16.08 -2.64 9.10
C LYS A 15 -17.23 -2.18 8.20
N PRO A 16 -17.29 -2.63 6.92
CA PRO A 16 -18.36 -2.24 6.00
C PRO A 16 -19.76 -2.44 6.60
N SER A 17 -20.62 -1.43 6.43
CA SER A 17 -21.98 -1.39 6.99
C SER A 17 -22.08 -1.39 8.53
N VAL A 18 -20.98 -1.18 9.25
CA VAL A 18 -20.96 -1.08 10.72
C VAL A 18 -20.36 0.24 11.18
N ASP A 19 -19.11 0.51 10.80
CA ASP A 19 -18.39 1.72 11.18
C ASP A 19 -17.39 2.14 10.07
N CYS A 20 -17.02 3.41 10.09
CA CYS A 20 -16.07 3.98 9.14
C CYS A 20 -15.38 5.19 9.78
N THR A 21 -14.05 5.16 9.81
CA THR A 21 -13.20 6.25 10.29
C THR A 21 -12.36 6.77 9.12
N ALA A 22 -12.45 8.07 8.87
CA ALA A 22 -11.56 8.76 7.94
C ALA A 22 -10.32 9.25 8.70
N ASN A 23 -9.14 8.81 8.30
CA ASN A 23 -7.90 9.30 8.89
C ASN A 23 -7.56 10.72 8.41
N ALA A 24 -6.62 11.37 9.10
CA ALA A 24 -6.06 12.63 8.63
C ALA A 24 -5.33 12.43 7.28
N PRO A 25 -5.23 13.46 6.41
CA PRO A 25 -4.46 13.37 5.18
C PRO A 25 -2.98 13.07 5.46
N GLU A 26 -2.50 11.93 4.96
CA GLU A 26 -1.13 11.46 5.11
C GLU A 26 -0.39 11.52 3.75
N PRO A 27 0.95 11.57 3.74
CA PRO A 27 1.73 11.38 2.52
C PRO A 27 1.34 10.09 1.79
N LEU A 28 1.40 10.12 0.45
CA LEU A 28 1.04 8.97 -0.39
C LEU A 28 1.74 7.68 0.06
N GLY A 29 3.03 7.74 0.40
CA GLY A 29 3.81 6.56 0.78
C GLY A 29 3.33 5.89 2.05
N SER A 30 3.19 6.65 3.14
CA SER A 30 2.71 6.10 4.41
C SER A 30 1.26 5.66 4.32
N GLY A 31 0.40 6.46 3.67
CA GLY A 31 -1.01 6.13 3.52
C GLY A 31 -1.23 4.88 2.65
N MET A 32 -0.45 4.69 1.59
CA MET A 32 -0.54 3.47 0.77
C MET A 32 -0.02 2.24 1.52
N ASN A 33 1.05 2.38 2.31
CA ASN A 33 1.55 1.29 3.16
C ASN A 33 0.50 0.89 4.21
N ARG A 34 -0.16 1.85 4.84
CA ARG A 34 -1.24 1.61 5.80
C ARG A 34 -2.48 0.98 5.16
N PHE A 35 -2.85 1.43 3.97
CA PHE A 35 -3.98 0.85 3.23
C PHE A 35 -3.70 -0.62 2.85
N LEU A 36 -2.52 -0.90 2.30
CA LEU A 36 -2.17 -2.24 1.84
C LEU A 36 -1.87 -3.21 2.99
N SER A 37 -1.43 -2.72 4.15
CA SER A 37 -1.27 -3.56 5.34
C SER A 37 -2.62 -4.10 5.84
N HIS A 38 -3.70 -3.30 5.79
CA HIS A 38 -5.05 -3.78 6.11
C HIS A 38 -5.58 -4.83 5.13
N LEU A 39 -5.12 -4.80 3.88
CA LEU A 39 -5.46 -5.81 2.88
C LEU A 39 -4.55 -7.05 2.95
N ASP A 40 -3.49 -7.02 3.77
CA ASP A 40 -2.45 -8.05 3.84
C ASP A 40 -1.81 -8.37 2.47
N VAL A 41 -1.63 -7.35 1.64
CA VAL A 41 -1.05 -7.44 0.29
C VAL A 41 0.20 -6.59 0.19
N THR A 42 1.14 -7.00 -0.65
CA THR A 42 2.35 -6.22 -0.96
C THR A 42 2.54 -6.04 -2.46
N PHE A 43 3.12 -4.91 -2.86
CA PHE A 43 3.44 -4.57 -4.24
C PHE A 43 4.93 -4.28 -4.40
N ARG A 44 5.50 -4.75 -5.51
CA ARG A 44 6.85 -4.40 -5.95
C ARG A 44 6.81 -3.63 -7.26
N THR A 45 7.81 -2.79 -7.50
CA THR A 45 7.98 -2.16 -8.80
C THR A 45 8.72 -3.09 -9.74
N ASP A 46 8.23 -3.22 -10.97
CA ASP A 46 8.94 -3.89 -12.05
C ASP A 46 10.10 -3.00 -12.56
N PRO A 47 11.35 -3.48 -12.61
CA PRO A 47 12.51 -2.63 -12.86
C PRO A 47 12.64 -2.13 -14.30
N THR A 48 11.91 -2.72 -15.26
CA THR A 48 11.98 -2.31 -16.67
C THR A 48 10.79 -1.45 -17.06
N THR A 49 9.60 -1.73 -16.53
CA THR A 49 8.36 -1.04 -16.87
C THR A 49 7.89 -0.04 -15.83
N TYR A 50 8.49 -0.05 -14.64
CA TYR A 50 8.08 0.75 -13.47
C TYR A 50 6.62 0.52 -13.04
N ARG A 51 6.03 -0.61 -13.46
CA ARG A 51 4.65 -0.94 -13.12
C ARG A 51 4.60 -1.61 -11.75
N PRO A 52 3.62 -1.27 -10.90
CA PRO A 52 3.38 -2.01 -9.67
C PRO A 52 2.91 -3.43 -10.00
N ARG A 53 3.54 -4.41 -9.38
CA ARG A 53 3.25 -5.85 -9.50
C ARG A 53 2.89 -6.38 -8.12
N ILE A 54 1.71 -6.95 -8.01
CA ILE A 54 1.27 -7.62 -6.78
C ILE A 54 2.14 -8.85 -6.51
N ASN A 55 2.58 -9.03 -5.26
CA ASN A 55 3.25 -10.26 -4.84
C ASN A 55 2.23 -11.37 -4.60
N LYS A 56 2.64 -12.62 -4.83
CA LYS A 56 1.83 -13.78 -4.47
C LYS A 56 1.88 -13.96 -2.96
N LEU A 57 0.71 -14.17 -2.34
CA LEU A 57 0.58 -14.40 -0.90
C LEU A 57 1.55 -15.50 -0.42
N GLY A 58 2.35 -15.19 0.60
CA GLY A 58 3.30 -16.13 1.21
C GLY A 58 4.53 -16.45 0.34
N SER A 59 4.73 -15.75 -0.78
CA SER A 59 6.00 -15.82 -1.51
C SER A 59 7.14 -15.22 -0.69
N THR A 60 8.38 -15.64 -0.94
CA THR A 60 9.56 -15.11 -0.23
C THR A 60 9.60 -13.58 -0.22
N LYS A 61 9.30 -12.95 -1.37
CA LYS A 61 9.27 -11.48 -1.50
C LYS A 61 8.11 -10.83 -0.76
N ASP A 62 6.97 -11.50 -0.64
CA ASP A 62 5.83 -11.02 0.16
C ASP A 62 6.20 -11.02 1.65
N SER A 63 6.79 -12.12 2.13
CA SER A 63 7.22 -12.27 3.52
C SER A 63 8.33 -11.28 3.90
N GLU A 64 9.32 -11.06 3.03
CA GLU A 64 10.38 -10.08 3.23
C GLU A 64 9.83 -8.65 3.34
N GLN A 65 8.91 -8.28 2.45
CA GLN A 65 8.28 -6.95 2.44
C GLN A 65 7.39 -6.72 3.68
N LYS A 66 6.59 -7.72 4.07
CA LYS A 66 5.79 -7.67 5.30
C LYS A 66 6.68 -7.57 6.55
N ALA A 67 7.78 -8.33 6.61
CA ALA A 67 8.74 -8.27 7.70
C ALA A 67 9.43 -6.89 7.80
N ALA A 68 9.66 -6.24 6.66
CA ALA A 68 10.19 -4.87 6.62
C ALA A 68 9.12 -3.78 6.89
N GLY A 69 7.84 -4.13 6.99
CA GLY A 69 6.73 -3.18 7.10
C GLY A 69 6.50 -2.34 5.84
N CYS A 70 7.08 -2.75 4.70
CA CYS A 70 7.03 -2.02 3.43
C CYS A 70 6.13 -2.76 2.43
N HIS A 71 4.84 -2.43 2.46
CA HIS A 71 3.83 -2.97 1.55
C HIS A 71 3.82 -2.28 0.18
N TYR A 72 4.37 -1.06 0.09
CA TYR A 72 4.47 -0.29 -1.14
C TYR A 72 5.79 0.49 -1.18
N TYR A 73 6.54 0.33 -2.26
CA TYR A 73 7.69 1.17 -2.58
C TYR A 73 7.24 2.32 -3.49
N LEU A 74 7.48 3.55 -3.05
CA LEU A 74 7.61 4.68 -3.96
C LEU A 74 9.08 4.71 -4.37
N ASP A 75 9.36 4.48 -5.64
CA ASP A 75 10.71 4.72 -6.17
C ASP A 75 11.09 6.19 -5.89
N ASN A 76 12.35 6.42 -5.50
CA ASN A 76 12.99 7.74 -5.59
C ASN A 76 13.51 7.93 -7.01
#